data_AF-A0A165L419-F1
#
_entry.id   AF-A0A165L419-F1
#
_cell.length_a   1.000
_cell.length_b   1.000
_cell.length_c   1.000
_cell.angle_alpha   90.00
_cell.angle_beta   90.00
_cell.angle_gamma   90.00
#
_symmetry.space_group_name_H-M   'P 1'
#
loop_
_entity.id
_entity.type
_entity.pdbx_description
1 polymer ?
#
loop_
_entity_poly.entity_id
_entity_poly.type
_entity_poly.pdbx_seq_one_letter_code
_entity_poly.pdbx_strand_id
1 'polypeptide(L)'
;MAIREIPTSQGLPPLRLPAGALSSQDREHSIDPVQDQPAIEPIEHKLRVDFMQAGPPDNLKQLLDSYVHYQSGPGDEDPWSEASVGEKPLALQYAETTIEKQWESEQRFFENFESDDVLADAPAYLANALRECRSKSNPEQAVQQERENRAKWYRLMPWKNLYAVFKRSTLGDLSRPLIQNPTPGAGYGGSNSSETRYVGVLVIPSDANVDTVADEYGVNPTYVRRESEFETHHSSSAEMPVPSDYGIELPAPLLLGDYPGQSEYLFIPWSSGLVCQGPFKQEHAYRVTCKHEVFASFVLREEGSVFLPVDEGISVPARARRFIDPQVAVNHSPEQ
;
A
#
# COMPACT_ATOMS: atom_id res chain seq x y z
N MET A 1 16.26 19.57 -2.23
CA MET A 1 16.01 18.20 -1.73
C MET A 1 17.04 17.28 -2.34
N ALA A 2 17.69 16.42 -1.55
CA ALA A 2 18.67 15.48 -2.06
C ALA A 2 17.95 14.28 -2.72
N ILE A 3 18.25 14.01 -3.99
CA ILE A 3 17.79 12.80 -4.69
C ILE A 3 18.75 11.67 -4.34
N ARG A 4 18.21 10.52 -3.97
CA ARG A 4 19.01 9.32 -3.69
C ARG A 4 19.04 8.41 -4.89
N GLU A 5 20.24 8.01 -5.27
CA GLU A 5 20.48 7.05 -6.33
C GLU A 5 20.62 5.63 -5.77
N ILE A 6 19.73 4.73 -6.18
CA ILE A 6 19.78 3.31 -5.81
C ILE A 6 20.35 2.55 -7.00
N PRO A 7 21.54 1.94 -6.85
CA PRO A 7 22.17 1.24 -7.95
C PRO A 7 21.33 0.03 -8.36
N THR A 8 21.26 -0.18 -9.67
CA THR A 8 20.61 -1.33 -10.30
C THR A 8 21.67 -2.30 -10.84
N SER A 9 21.24 -3.49 -11.24
CA SER A 9 22.12 -4.50 -11.84
C SER A 9 22.69 -4.00 -13.18
N GLN A 10 23.82 -4.59 -13.60
CA GLN A 10 24.69 -4.08 -14.67
C GLN A 10 23.92 -3.74 -15.95
N GLY A 11 23.73 -2.43 -16.21
CA GLY A 11 23.21 -1.90 -17.47
C GLY A 11 21.87 -1.18 -17.37
N LEU A 12 21.17 -1.19 -16.24
CA LEU A 12 19.92 -0.42 -16.05
C LEU A 12 20.20 0.99 -15.50
N PRO A 13 19.29 1.97 -15.73
CA PRO A 13 19.41 3.26 -15.04
C PRO A 13 19.18 3.05 -13.54
N PRO A 14 19.82 3.86 -12.69
CA PRO A 14 19.60 3.77 -11.26
C PRO A 14 18.19 4.25 -10.89
N LEU A 15 17.62 3.69 -9.83
CA LEU A 15 16.35 4.19 -9.30
C LEU A 15 16.62 5.42 -8.45
N ARG A 16 16.07 6.57 -8.86
CA ARG A 16 16.25 7.85 -8.17
C ARG A 16 15.02 8.25 -7.39
N LEU A 17 15.18 8.40 -6.07
CA LEU A 17 14.10 8.65 -5.13
C LEU A 17 14.24 10.01 -4.45
N PRO A 18 13.16 10.81 -4.33
CA PRO A 18 13.17 12.03 -3.54
C PRO A 18 13.17 11.72 -2.03
N ALA A 19 13.42 12.73 -1.20
CA ALA A 19 13.53 12.57 0.25
C ALA A 19 12.31 11.89 0.90
N GLY A 20 11.08 12.24 0.49
CA GLY A 20 9.83 11.64 0.97
C GLY A 20 9.62 10.17 0.57
N ALA A 21 10.34 9.67 -0.43
CA ALA A 21 10.31 8.27 -0.82
C ALA A 21 11.23 7.37 0.02
N LEU A 22 11.90 7.92 1.04
CA LEU A 22 12.78 7.23 1.98
C LEU A 22 12.14 7.11 3.37
N SER A 23 12.53 6.07 4.11
CA SER A 23 12.12 5.89 5.51
C SER A 23 12.74 6.97 6.41
N SER A 24 12.04 7.38 7.46
CA SER A 24 12.58 8.24 8.52
C SER A 24 13.77 7.64 9.28
N GLN A 25 13.97 6.32 9.17
CA GLN A 25 15.11 5.61 9.76
C GLN A 25 16.32 5.53 8.81
N ASP A 26 16.23 6.08 7.60
CA ASP A 26 17.37 6.17 6.69
C ASP A 26 18.34 7.27 7.17
N ARG A 27 19.64 6.95 7.21
CA ARG A 27 20.67 7.84 7.78
C ARG A 27 20.78 9.19 7.08
N GLU A 28 20.30 9.29 5.85
CA GLU A 28 20.35 10.49 5.02
C GLU A 28 18.96 11.12 4.81
N HIS A 29 17.90 10.59 5.45
CA HIS A 29 16.57 11.20 5.40
C HIS A 29 16.58 12.51 6.21
N SER A 30 16.69 13.65 5.53
CA SER A 30 16.46 14.95 6.13
C SER A 30 14.96 15.18 6.22
N ILE A 31 14.40 15.07 7.43
CA ILE A 31 12.97 15.33 7.67
C ILE A 31 12.71 16.83 7.46
N ASP A 32 11.89 17.18 6.46
CA ASP A 32 11.16 18.45 6.44
C ASP A 32 9.71 18.18 6.83
N PRO A 33 9.33 18.36 8.11
CA PRO A 33 7.99 18.06 8.58
C PRO A 33 6.88 18.93 7.96
N VAL A 34 7.24 20.02 7.26
CA VAL A 34 6.30 20.94 6.60
C VAL A 34 6.12 20.59 5.12
N GLN A 35 7.13 19.98 4.48
CA GLN A 35 7.12 19.62 3.05
C GLN A 35 6.93 18.11 2.81
N ASP A 36 7.35 17.26 3.74
CA ASP A 36 7.22 15.82 3.63
C ASP A 36 5.85 15.38 4.16
N GLN A 37 4.93 15.10 3.23
CA GLN A 37 3.64 14.45 3.51
C GLN A 37 3.86 13.09 4.23
N PRO A 38 2.83 12.52 4.89
CA PRO A 38 3.00 11.28 5.62
C PRO A 38 3.55 10.19 4.69
N ALA A 39 4.59 9.53 5.18
CA ALA A 39 4.91 8.17 4.81
C ALA A 39 3.65 7.30 4.72
N ILE A 40 3.71 6.18 3.96
CA ILE A 40 2.77 5.06 4.15
C ILE A 40 2.52 4.92 5.65
N GLU A 41 1.27 5.11 6.08
CA GLU A 41 0.97 5.24 7.49
C GLU A 41 1.45 3.99 8.24
N PRO A 42 2.00 4.11 9.46
CA PRO A 42 2.47 2.92 10.19
C PRO A 42 1.39 1.84 10.32
N ILE A 43 0.11 2.25 10.44
CA ILE A 43 -1.01 1.31 10.45
C ILE A 43 -1.15 0.55 9.12
N GLU A 44 -0.93 1.18 7.96
CA GLU A 44 -0.99 0.50 6.66
C GLU A 44 0.03 -0.63 6.55
N HIS A 45 1.25 -0.40 7.03
CA HIS A 45 2.26 -1.44 7.08
C HIS A 45 1.84 -2.60 8.00
N LYS A 46 1.29 -2.30 9.18
CA LYS A 46 0.80 -3.32 10.11
C LYS A 46 -0.35 -4.14 9.53
N LEU A 47 -1.31 -3.48 8.87
CA LEU A 47 -2.42 -4.15 8.19
C LEU A 47 -1.93 -5.09 7.08
N ARG A 48 -0.92 -4.69 6.30
CA ARG A 48 -0.30 -5.58 5.30
C ARG A 48 0.37 -6.80 5.95
N VAL A 49 1.00 -6.63 7.10
CA VAL A 49 1.55 -7.75 7.88
C VAL A 49 0.42 -8.64 8.41
N ASP A 50 -0.70 -8.08 8.88
CA ASP A 50 -1.87 -8.85 9.32
C ASP A 50 -2.41 -9.73 8.19
N PHE A 51 -2.53 -9.17 6.99
CA PHE A 51 -2.98 -9.91 5.80
C PHE A 51 -1.97 -10.97 5.38
N MET A 52 -0.67 -10.65 5.42
CA MET A 52 0.39 -11.60 5.14
C MET A 52 0.39 -12.77 6.13
N GLN A 53 0.18 -12.52 7.43
CA GLN A 53 0.17 -13.60 8.42
C GLN A 53 -1.13 -14.41 8.38
N ALA A 54 -2.28 -13.76 8.23
CA ALA A 54 -3.59 -14.43 8.20
C ALA A 54 -3.86 -15.17 6.89
N GLY A 55 -3.30 -14.70 5.77
CA GLY A 55 -3.48 -15.29 4.43
C GLY A 55 -4.85 -14.99 3.81
N PRO A 56 -5.11 -15.55 2.61
CA PRO A 56 -6.38 -15.37 1.92
C PRO A 56 -7.55 -16.00 2.71
N PRO A 57 -8.81 -15.61 2.41
CA PRO A 57 -9.96 -16.33 2.92
C PRO A 57 -9.90 -17.82 2.56
N ASP A 58 -10.32 -18.70 3.48
CA ASP A 58 -10.34 -20.16 3.28
C ASP A 58 -11.34 -20.58 2.21
N ASN A 59 -12.40 -19.80 2.01
CA ASN A 59 -13.41 -20.07 0.99
C ASN A 59 -14.17 -18.80 0.58
N LEU A 60 -14.79 -18.85 -0.61
CA LEU A 60 -15.53 -17.72 -1.17
C LEU A 60 -16.74 -17.27 -0.32
N LYS A 61 -17.28 -18.09 0.59
CA LYS A 61 -18.41 -17.69 1.44
C LYS A 61 -18.00 -16.72 2.55
N GLN A 62 -16.72 -16.64 2.88
CA GLN A 62 -16.20 -15.64 3.81
C GLN A 62 -16.10 -14.24 3.18
N LEU A 63 -16.36 -14.11 1.87
CA LEU A 63 -16.39 -12.82 1.18
C LEU A 63 -17.82 -12.34 1.02
N LEU A 64 -18.02 -11.04 1.22
CA LEU A 64 -19.34 -10.41 1.11
C LEU A 64 -19.82 -10.41 -0.36
N ASP A 65 -21.08 -10.76 -0.58
CA ASP A 65 -21.72 -10.69 -1.90
C ASP A 65 -22.16 -9.26 -2.24
N SER A 66 -22.83 -8.60 -1.30
CA SER A 66 -23.27 -7.22 -1.40
C SER A 66 -22.85 -6.45 -0.15
N TYR A 67 -22.01 -5.43 -0.31
CA TYR A 67 -21.66 -4.51 0.77
C TYR A 67 -21.54 -3.08 0.25
N VAL A 68 -22.26 -2.17 0.90
CA VAL A 68 -22.42 -0.78 0.46
C VAL A 68 -21.73 0.15 1.46
N HIS A 69 -20.41 0.25 1.31
CA HIS A 69 -19.53 0.98 2.24
C HIS A 69 -19.95 2.43 2.53
N TYR A 70 -20.57 3.16 1.60
CA TYR A 70 -21.02 4.53 1.87
C TYR A 70 -22.26 4.60 2.78
N GLN A 71 -23.06 3.55 2.87
CA GLN A 71 -24.23 3.45 3.75
C GLN A 71 -23.93 2.81 5.11
N SER A 72 -22.89 1.97 5.20
CA SER A 72 -22.56 1.22 6.41
C SER A 72 -21.60 1.97 7.35
N GLY A 73 -21.65 1.68 8.65
CA GLY A 73 -20.73 2.25 9.63
C GLY A 73 -20.76 1.58 11.01
N PRO A 74 -19.99 2.11 11.97
CA PRO A 74 -19.74 1.47 13.27
C PRO A 74 -20.96 1.27 14.18
N GLY A 75 -22.13 1.82 13.82
CA GLY A 75 -23.38 1.61 14.55
C GLY A 75 -24.25 0.49 13.97
N ASP A 76 -23.85 -0.09 12.85
CA ASP A 76 -24.57 -1.18 12.19
C ASP A 76 -24.12 -2.53 12.74
N GLU A 77 -24.91 -3.56 12.43
CA GLU A 77 -24.52 -4.94 12.71
C GLU A 77 -23.33 -5.36 11.83
N ASP A 78 -22.44 -6.19 12.36
CA ASP A 78 -21.30 -6.72 11.62
C ASP A 78 -21.79 -7.50 10.38
N PRO A 79 -21.31 -7.20 9.15
CA PRO A 79 -21.75 -7.91 7.95
C PRO A 79 -21.51 -9.43 7.98
N TRP A 80 -20.60 -9.91 8.83
CA TRP A 80 -20.31 -11.34 9.02
C TRP A 80 -21.09 -11.98 10.17
N SER A 81 -21.98 -11.26 10.87
CA SER A 81 -22.92 -11.88 11.82
C SER A 81 -24.07 -12.61 11.10
N GLU A 82 -24.33 -12.27 9.84
CA GLU A 82 -25.36 -12.90 9.03
C GLU A 82 -25.02 -14.37 8.74
N ALA A 83 -25.90 -15.30 9.12
CA ALA A 83 -25.66 -16.74 8.98
C ALA A 83 -25.38 -17.23 7.53
N SER A 84 -25.72 -16.44 6.52
CA SER A 84 -25.46 -16.72 5.10
C SER A 84 -24.05 -16.34 4.65
N VAL A 85 -23.40 -15.41 5.35
CA VAL A 85 -22.01 -15.05 5.17
C VAL A 85 -21.21 -15.99 6.07
N GLY A 86 -20.17 -16.63 5.54
CA GLY A 86 -19.31 -17.52 6.35
C GLY A 86 -18.63 -16.75 7.48
N GLU A 87 -17.76 -17.41 8.23
CA GLU A 87 -17.01 -16.73 9.30
C GLU A 87 -16.19 -15.56 8.76
N LYS A 88 -16.05 -14.50 9.56
CA LYS A 88 -15.22 -13.34 9.20
C LYS A 88 -13.79 -13.80 8.87
N PRO A 89 -13.21 -13.41 7.72
CA PRO A 89 -11.82 -13.72 7.38
C PRO A 89 -10.87 -13.36 8.51
N LEU A 90 -9.94 -14.26 8.84
CA LEU A 90 -8.95 -14.06 9.91
C LEU A 90 -8.15 -12.76 9.70
N ALA A 91 -7.83 -12.45 8.44
CA ALA A 91 -7.19 -11.22 8.01
C ALA A 91 -7.91 -9.95 8.49
N LEU A 92 -9.25 -9.94 8.50
CA LEU A 92 -10.04 -8.82 9.00
C LEU A 92 -10.09 -8.78 10.53
N GLN A 93 -10.16 -9.93 11.18
CA GLN A 93 -10.12 -10.00 12.64
C GLN A 93 -8.80 -9.45 13.20
N TYR A 94 -7.68 -9.80 12.55
CA TYR A 94 -6.35 -9.28 12.89
C TYR A 94 -6.27 -7.77 12.64
N ALA A 95 -6.73 -7.31 11.47
CA ALA A 95 -6.76 -5.90 11.13
C ALA A 95 -7.58 -5.04 12.11
N GLU A 96 -8.78 -5.49 12.50
CA GLU A 96 -9.63 -4.80 13.47
C GLU A 96 -8.93 -4.67 14.83
N THR A 97 -8.34 -5.78 15.30
CA THR A 97 -7.57 -5.81 16.55
C THR A 97 -6.38 -4.84 16.48
N THR A 98 -5.62 -4.85 15.38
CA THR A 98 -4.50 -3.94 15.16
C THR A 98 -4.94 -2.48 15.12
N ILE A 99 -6.08 -2.17 14.50
CA ILE A 99 -6.65 -0.82 14.43
C ILE A 99 -6.98 -0.30 15.84
N GLU A 100 -7.64 -1.11 16.66
CA GLU A 100 -7.98 -0.76 18.04
C GLU A 100 -6.72 -0.51 18.89
N LYS A 101 -5.77 -1.46 18.87
CA LYS A 101 -4.49 -1.34 19.59
C LYS A 101 -3.69 -0.12 19.16
N GLN A 102 -3.65 0.17 17.86
CA GLN A 102 -2.94 1.33 17.34
C GLN A 102 -3.59 2.62 17.87
N TRP A 103 -4.91 2.74 17.81
CA TRP A 103 -5.62 3.89 18.36
C TRP A 103 -5.35 4.09 19.85
N GLU A 104 -5.41 3.01 20.64
CA GLU A 104 -5.08 3.04 22.07
C GLU A 104 -3.64 3.51 22.31
N SER A 105 -2.68 2.99 21.53
CA SER A 105 -1.27 3.37 21.65
C SER A 105 -1.02 4.85 21.33
N GLU A 106 -1.80 5.43 20.40
CA GLU A 106 -1.67 6.83 20.01
C GLU A 106 -2.24 7.80 21.06
N GLN A 107 -3.08 7.34 22.02
CA GLN A 107 -3.68 8.21 23.04
C GLN A 107 -2.64 8.98 23.85
N ARG A 108 -1.51 8.33 24.14
CA ARG A 108 -0.41 8.93 24.90
C ARG A 108 0.14 10.21 24.27
N PHE A 109 0.08 10.32 22.93
CA PHE A 109 0.57 11.50 22.22
C PHE A 109 -0.38 12.69 22.35
N PHE A 110 -1.70 12.44 22.32
CA PHE A 110 -2.70 13.47 22.56
C PHE A 110 -2.66 13.97 24.00
N GLU A 111 -2.42 13.08 24.97
CA GLU A 111 -2.33 13.43 26.39
C GLU A 111 -1.07 14.23 26.74
N ASN A 112 0.00 14.07 25.94
CA ASN A 112 1.30 14.69 26.18
C ASN A 112 1.75 15.54 24.99
N PHE A 113 0.80 16.17 24.28
CA PHE A 113 1.06 16.91 23.03
C PHE A 113 2.02 18.10 23.19
N GLU A 114 2.24 18.58 24.41
CA GLU A 114 3.18 19.65 24.72
C GLU A 114 4.64 19.19 24.70
N SER A 115 4.89 17.89 24.91
CA SER A 115 6.23 17.33 25.05
C SER A 115 6.80 16.88 23.70
N ASP A 116 7.79 17.60 23.19
CA ASP A 116 8.49 17.21 21.96
C ASP A 116 9.28 15.90 22.12
N ASP A 117 9.69 15.54 23.35
CA ASP A 117 10.31 14.24 23.64
C ASP A 117 9.32 13.09 23.42
N VAL A 118 8.06 13.26 23.84
CA VAL A 118 7.00 12.26 23.60
C VAL A 118 6.60 12.22 22.13
N LEU A 119 6.55 13.38 21.46
CA LEU A 119 6.23 13.46 20.04
C LEU A 119 7.35 12.94 19.13
N ALA A 120 8.59 12.83 19.61
CA ALA A 120 9.68 12.19 18.87
C ALA A 120 9.40 10.71 18.58
N ASP A 121 8.62 10.05 19.44
CA ASP A 121 8.19 8.66 19.28
C ASP A 121 6.88 8.49 18.48
N ALA A 122 6.23 9.60 18.10
CA ALA A 122 4.98 9.56 17.35
C ALA A 122 5.25 9.37 15.85
N PRO A 123 4.29 8.80 15.10
CA PRO A 123 4.30 8.92 13.64
C PRO A 123 4.48 10.38 13.22
N ALA A 124 5.32 10.63 12.22
CA ALA A 124 5.71 12.00 11.85
C ALA A 124 4.49 12.90 11.54
N TYR A 125 3.48 12.37 10.84
CA TYR A 125 2.25 13.12 10.57
C TYR A 125 1.53 13.54 11.87
N LEU A 126 1.46 12.64 12.86
CA LEU A 126 0.78 12.90 14.12
C LEU A 126 1.54 13.92 14.94
N ALA A 127 2.87 13.76 15.01
CA ALA A 127 3.74 14.72 15.67
C ALA A 127 3.55 16.12 15.08
N ASN A 128 3.49 16.24 13.75
CA ASN A 128 3.29 17.52 13.07
C ASN A 128 1.90 18.08 13.31
N ALA A 129 0.84 17.29 13.17
CA ALA A 129 -0.53 17.70 13.45
C ALA A 129 -0.69 18.22 14.89
N LEU A 130 -0.06 17.56 15.87
CA LEU A 130 -0.09 17.97 17.27
C LEU A 130 0.73 19.25 17.52
N ARG A 131 1.90 19.40 16.89
CA ARG A 131 2.67 20.67 16.93
C ARG A 131 1.91 21.83 16.31
N GLU A 132 1.20 21.59 15.19
CA GLU A 132 0.33 22.58 14.58
C GLU A 132 -0.82 22.95 15.51
N CYS A 133 -1.49 21.97 16.14
CA CYS A 133 -2.53 22.25 17.13
C CYS A 133 -2.00 23.08 18.31
N ARG A 134 -0.79 22.77 18.79
CA ARG A 134 -0.08 23.53 19.84
C ARG A 134 0.16 24.99 19.45
N SER A 135 0.31 25.28 18.16
CA SER A 135 0.53 26.65 17.67
C SER A 135 -0.75 27.50 17.56
N LYS A 136 -1.93 26.90 17.75
CA LYS A 136 -3.22 27.62 17.64
C LYS A 136 -3.52 28.44 18.90
N SER A 137 -4.48 29.37 18.77
CA SER A 137 -4.90 30.24 19.87
C SER A 137 -5.57 29.52 21.04
N ASN A 138 -6.12 28.33 20.82
CA ASN A 138 -6.68 27.45 21.84
C ASN A 138 -6.16 26.01 21.59
N PRO A 139 -4.94 25.68 22.05
CA PRO A 139 -4.29 24.39 21.81
C PRO A 139 -5.11 23.19 22.26
N GLU A 140 -5.70 23.24 23.45
CA GLU A 140 -6.42 22.13 24.05
C GLU A 140 -7.65 21.76 23.22
N GLN A 141 -8.41 22.76 22.77
CA GLN A 141 -9.54 22.54 21.88
C GLN A 141 -9.10 21.98 20.52
N ALA A 142 -7.98 22.47 19.98
CA ALA A 142 -7.46 21.99 18.70
C ALA A 142 -7.01 20.52 18.76
N VAL A 143 -6.29 20.15 19.83
CA VAL A 143 -5.85 18.78 20.08
C VAL A 143 -7.03 17.85 20.30
N GLN A 144 -8.05 18.29 21.05
CA GLN A 144 -9.27 17.51 21.25
C GLN A 144 -9.99 17.24 19.92
N GLN A 145 -10.08 18.24 19.04
CA GLN A 145 -10.67 18.07 17.71
C GLN A 145 -9.85 17.09 16.84
N GLU A 146 -8.52 17.19 16.89
CA GLU A 146 -7.64 16.26 16.14
C GLU A 146 -7.76 14.83 16.68
N ARG A 147 -7.83 14.67 18.01
CA ARG A 147 -8.11 13.38 18.66
C ARG A 147 -9.42 12.78 18.16
N GLU A 148 -10.49 13.57 18.10
CA GLU A 148 -11.80 13.12 17.60
C GLU A 148 -11.75 12.74 16.11
N ASN A 149 -11.02 13.51 15.30
CA ASN A 149 -10.81 13.21 13.88
C ASN A 149 -10.07 11.88 13.70
N ARG A 150 -8.96 11.68 14.42
CA ARG A 150 -8.17 10.45 14.37
C ARG A 150 -8.95 9.25 14.90
N ALA A 151 -9.69 9.41 16.00
CA ALA A 151 -10.61 8.38 16.52
C ALA A 151 -11.66 7.97 15.49
N LYS A 152 -12.26 8.96 14.82
CA LYS A 152 -13.27 8.73 13.77
C LYS A 152 -12.66 8.00 12.57
N TRP A 153 -11.44 8.35 12.18
CA TRP A 153 -10.72 7.69 11.08
C TRP A 153 -10.51 6.20 11.37
N TYR A 154 -9.93 5.83 12.51
CA TYR A 154 -9.75 4.43 12.91
C TYR A 154 -11.07 3.67 12.96
N ARG A 155 -12.10 4.26 13.56
CA ARG A 155 -13.42 3.62 13.68
C ARG A 155 -14.08 3.38 12.33
N LEU A 156 -13.91 4.29 11.36
CA LEU A 156 -14.49 4.17 10.03
C LEU A 156 -13.69 3.26 9.11
N MET A 157 -12.40 3.04 9.38
CA MET A 157 -11.49 2.31 8.49
C MET A 157 -11.96 0.88 8.13
N PRO A 158 -12.39 0.02 9.07
CA PRO A 158 -12.91 -1.31 8.71
C PRO A 158 -14.11 -1.20 7.75
N TRP A 159 -15.09 -0.37 8.11
CA TRP A 159 -16.36 -0.23 7.41
C TRP A 159 -16.23 0.43 6.04
N LYS A 160 -15.46 1.51 5.95
CA LYS A 160 -15.38 2.34 4.75
C LYS A 160 -14.29 1.88 3.77
N ASN A 161 -13.34 1.06 4.23
CA ASN A 161 -12.25 0.55 3.40
C ASN A 161 -12.15 -0.98 3.42
N LEU A 162 -11.83 -1.61 4.56
CA LEU A 162 -11.45 -3.02 4.58
C LEU A 162 -12.59 -3.94 4.14
N TYR A 163 -13.80 -3.77 4.68
CA TYR A 163 -14.97 -4.58 4.31
C TYR A 163 -15.35 -4.41 2.85
N ALA A 164 -15.13 -3.21 2.30
CA ALA A 164 -15.35 -2.94 0.88
C ALA A 164 -14.35 -3.68 -0.02
N VAL A 165 -13.16 -3.98 0.47
CA VAL A 165 -12.17 -4.79 -0.27
C VAL A 165 -12.58 -6.26 -0.25
N PHE A 166 -13.01 -6.80 0.90
CA PHE A 166 -13.40 -8.20 1.12
C PHE A 166 -14.79 -8.59 0.58
N LYS A 167 -15.11 -8.15 -0.65
CA LYS A 167 -16.26 -8.64 -1.42
C LYS A 167 -15.83 -9.64 -2.50
N ARG A 168 -16.77 -10.50 -2.92
CA ARG A 168 -16.54 -11.45 -4.02
C ARG A 168 -16.18 -10.76 -5.34
N SER A 169 -16.89 -9.68 -5.68
CA SER A 169 -16.67 -8.89 -6.90
C SER A 169 -15.43 -7.98 -6.87
N THR A 170 -14.68 -7.97 -5.77
CA THR A 170 -13.43 -7.21 -5.64
C THR A 170 -12.26 -8.13 -5.38
N LEU A 171 -12.03 -8.51 -4.12
CA LEU A 171 -10.91 -9.37 -3.76
C LEU A 171 -11.15 -10.81 -4.23
N GLY A 172 -12.40 -11.27 -4.26
CA GLY A 172 -12.73 -12.64 -4.65
C GLY A 172 -12.37 -12.98 -6.08
N ASP A 173 -12.52 -12.07 -7.04
CA ASP A 173 -12.14 -12.32 -8.43
C ASP A 173 -10.62 -12.43 -8.59
N LEU A 174 -9.87 -11.66 -7.80
CA LEU A 174 -8.41 -11.67 -7.82
C LEU A 174 -7.80 -12.86 -7.05
N SER A 175 -8.36 -13.20 -5.89
CA SER A 175 -7.85 -14.26 -5.01
C SER A 175 -8.45 -15.64 -5.27
N ARG A 176 -9.42 -15.76 -6.20
CA ARG A 176 -10.08 -17.04 -6.53
C ARG A 176 -9.09 -18.19 -6.75
N PRO A 177 -7.97 -18.02 -7.48
CA PRO A 177 -7.00 -19.11 -7.66
C PRO A 177 -6.43 -19.60 -6.33
N LEU A 178 -6.10 -18.69 -5.42
CA LEU A 178 -5.56 -19.01 -4.09
C LEU A 178 -6.57 -19.70 -3.19
N ILE A 179 -7.83 -19.23 -3.25
CA ILE A 179 -8.93 -19.77 -2.45
C ILE A 179 -9.32 -21.17 -2.92
N GLN A 180 -9.33 -21.41 -4.23
CA GLN A 180 -9.81 -22.68 -4.81
C GLN A 180 -8.70 -23.73 -4.99
N ASN A 181 -7.44 -23.31 -5.16
CA ASN A 181 -6.29 -24.19 -5.37
C ASN A 181 -5.11 -23.73 -4.50
N PRO A 182 -5.12 -24.00 -3.17
CA PRO A 182 -4.13 -23.50 -2.21
C PRO A 182 -2.77 -24.21 -2.29
N THR A 183 -2.38 -24.74 -3.45
CA THR A 183 -1.12 -25.50 -3.59
C THR A 183 0.05 -24.51 -3.69
N PRO A 184 1.10 -24.64 -2.85
CA PRO A 184 2.28 -23.78 -2.91
C PRO A 184 2.90 -23.78 -4.31
N GLY A 185 3.08 -22.60 -4.91
CA GLY A 185 3.66 -22.43 -6.24
C GLY A 185 2.71 -22.70 -7.42
N ALA A 186 1.41 -22.90 -7.20
CA ALA A 186 0.46 -23.27 -8.26
C ALA A 186 -0.21 -22.11 -9.01
N GLY A 187 0.13 -20.85 -8.76
CA GLY A 187 -0.52 -19.77 -9.51
C GLY A 187 -0.22 -18.35 -9.05
N TYR A 188 1.02 -17.92 -9.26
CA TYR A 188 1.36 -16.50 -9.39
C TYR A 188 2.19 -16.24 -10.67
N GLY A 189 2.36 -17.26 -11.54
CA GLY A 189 3.44 -17.27 -12.54
C GLY A 189 3.44 -18.48 -13.48
N GLY A 190 2.28 -18.88 -13.99
CA GLY A 190 2.13 -19.80 -15.11
C GLY A 190 1.94 -19.06 -16.43
N SER A 191 2.48 -19.58 -17.53
CA SER A 191 2.45 -19.01 -18.89
C SER A 191 1.06 -18.94 -19.55
N ASN A 192 -0.02 -19.01 -18.77
CA ASN A 192 -1.39 -18.88 -19.24
C ASN A 192 -1.90 -17.48 -18.86
N SER A 193 -2.50 -16.78 -19.83
CA SER A 193 -2.92 -15.37 -19.77
C SER A 193 -4.08 -15.06 -18.78
N SER A 194 -4.27 -15.87 -17.74
CA SER A 194 -5.33 -15.75 -16.73
C SER A 194 -4.79 -15.62 -15.30
N GLU A 195 -3.49 -15.54 -15.10
CA GLU A 195 -2.85 -15.45 -13.78
C GLU A 195 -2.30 -14.04 -13.51
N THR A 196 -2.30 -13.63 -12.23
CA THR A 196 -1.64 -12.40 -11.79
C THR A 196 -0.13 -12.59 -11.80
N ARG A 197 0.61 -11.60 -12.33
CA ARG A 197 2.07 -11.60 -12.40
C ARG A 197 2.64 -10.26 -11.91
N TYR A 198 3.84 -10.30 -11.34
CA TYR A 198 4.63 -9.11 -11.02
C TYR A 198 5.76 -8.98 -12.04
N VAL A 199 5.63 -8.00 -12.93
CA VAL A 199 6.52 -7.78 -14.06
C VAL A 199 7.48 -6.63 -13.75
N GLY A 200 8.77 -6.86 -13.90
CA GLY A 200 9.75 -5.78 -13.86
C GLY A 200 9.70 -4.97 -15.15
N VAL A 201 9.48 -3.66 -15.02
CA VAL A 201 9.38 -2.74 -16.17
C VAL A 201 10.32 -1.55 -16.03
N LEU A 202 10.79 -1.03 -17.17
CA LEU A 202 11.47 0.26 -17.24
C LEU A 202 10.45 1.32 -17.65
N VAL A 203 10.05 2.18 -16.70
CA VAL A 203 9.15 3.30 -16.99
C VAL A 203 9.95 4.47 -17.54
N ILE A 204 9.53 5.03 -18.67
CA ILE A 204 10.22 6.11 -19.39
C ILE A 204 9.32 7.34 -19.54
N PRO A 205 9.87 8.55 -19.78
CA PRO A 205 9.07 9.73 -20.06
C PRO A 205 8.10 9.52 -21.24
N SER A 206 6.94 10.16 -21.19
CA SER A 206 5.86 9.96 -22.17
C SER A 206 6.25 10.31 -23.62
N ASP A 207 7.23 11.20 -23.82
CA ASP A 207 7.73 11.61 -25.13
C ASP A 207 8.93 10.78 -25.62
N ALA A 208 9.46 9.88 -24.78
CA ALA A 208 10.61 9.06 -25.12
C ALA A 208 10.26 7.92 -26.11
N ASN A 209 11.26 7.55 -26.92
CA ASN A 209 11.14 6.43 -27.86
C ASN A 209 11.52 5.11 -27.16
N VAL A 210 10.59 4.16 -27.17
CA VAL A 210 10.74 2.85 -26.52
C VAL A 210 11.93 2.06 -27.08
N ASP A 211 12.05 1.94 -28.39
CA ASP A 211 13.11 1.14 -29.02
C ASP A 211 14.50 1.74 -28.75
N THR A 212 14.63 3.07 -28.83
CA THR A 212 15.88 3.77 -28.50
C THR A 212 16.32 3.50 -27.07
N VAL A 213 15.40 3.60 -26.10
CA VAL A 213 15.72 3.38 -24.69
C VAL A 213 15.98 1.90 -24.40
N ALA A 214 15.23 1.00 -25.05
CA ALA A 214 15.45 -0.44 -24.95
C ALA A 214 16.85 -0.83 -25.42
N ASP A 215 17.28 -0.30 -26.56
CA ASP A 215 18.63 -0.50 -27.12
C ASP A 215 19.71 0.11 -26.20
N GLU A 216 19.48 1.30 -25.63
CA GLU A 216 20.41 1.97 -24.71
C GLU A 216 20.72 1.13 -23.48
N TYR A 217 19.69 0.55 -22.84
CA TYR A 217 19.83 -0.23 -21.62
C TYR A 217 19.90 -1.75 -21.86
N GLY A 218 19.92 -2.19 -23.11
CA GLY A 218 20.01 -3.61 -23.48
C GLY A 218 18.85 -4.46 -22.95
N VAL A 219 17.63 -3.90 -22.89
CA VAL A 219 16.42 -4.56 -22.40
C VAL A 219 15.45 -4.88 -23.55
N ASN A 220 14.57 -5.85 -23.34
CA ASN A 220 13.51 -6.13 -24.32
C ASN A 220 12.51 -4.95 -24.36
N PRO A 221 12.21 -4.35 -25.53
CA PRO A 221 11.29 -3.22 -25.65
C PRO A 221 9.88 -3.50 -25.09
N THR A 222 9.46 -4.76 -25.03
CA THR A 222 8.18 -5.16 -24.41
C THR A 222 8.09 -4.78 -22.92
N TYR A 223 9.21 -4.66 -22.21
CA TYR A 223 9.24 -4.27 -20.79
C TYR A 223 9.58 -2.79 -20.59
N VAL A 224 9.64 -2.00 -21.66
CA VAL A 224 9.83 -0.55 -21.60
C VAL A 224 8.47 0.09 -21.82
N ARG A 225 7.97 0.84 -20.83
CA ARG A 225 6.61 1.39 -20.81
C ARG A 225 6.66 2.90 -20.63
N ARG A 226 5.89 3.65 -21.42
CA ARG A 226 5.78 5.10 -21.24
C ARG A 226 4.94 5.41 -20.02
N GLU A 227 5.31 6.44 -19.27
CA GLU A 227 4.53 6.91 -18.14
C GLU A 227 3.06 7.20 -18.53
N SER A 228 2.83 7.76 -19.71
CA SER A 228 1.49 8.02 -20.26
C SER A 228 0.58 6.81 -20.39
N GLU A 229 1.13 5.60 -20.43
CA GLU A 229 0.33 4.38 -20.46
C GLU A 229 -0.38 4.10 -19.12
N PHE A 230 0.07 4.76 -18.05
CA PHE A 230 -0.45 4.60 -16.70
C PHE A 230 -1.22 5.83 -16.19
N GLU A 231 -1.39 6.88 -17.00
CA GLU A 231 -2.07 8.14 -16.63
C GLU A 231 -3.59 7.98 -16.47
N THR A 232 -4.21 6.98 -17.10
CA THR A 232 -5.66 6.79 -17.07
C THR A 232 -6.05 5.39 -16.64
N HIS A 233 -7.14 5.30 -15.89
CA HIS A 233 -7.69 4.02 -15.47
C HIS A 233 -8.37 3.30 -16.65
N HIS A 234 -8.16 1.98 -16.79
CA HIS A 234 -8.72 1.19 -17.90
C HIS A 234 -10.25 1.28 -18.05
N SER A 235 -10.98 1.65 -16.99
CA SER A 235 -12.44 1.73 -16.98
C SER A 235 -13.03 3.11 -16.65
N SER A 236 -12.21 4.16 -16.53
CA SER A 236 -12.70 5.51 -16.27
C SER A 236 -11.74 6.58 -16.80
N SER A 237 -12.26 7.77 -17.10
CA SER A 237 -11.43 8.94 -17.39
C SER A 237 -10.80 9.55 -16.13
N ALA A 238 -10.68 8.77 -15.05
CA ALA A 238 -10.03 9.24 -13.84
C ALA A 238 -8.52 9.24 -14.07
N GLU A 239 -7.90 10.38 -13.78
CA GLU A 239 -6.44 10.50 -13.76
C GLU A 239 -5.88 9.64 -12.64
N MET A 240 -4.81 8.93 -12.97
CA MET A 240 -4.06 8.06 -12.09
C MET A 240 -2.77 8.77 -11.71
N PRO A 241 -2.35 8.75 -10.43
CA PRO A 241 -1.07 9.34 -10.10
C PRO A 241 0.04 8.53 -10.75
N VAL A 242 1.03 9.19 -11.32
CA VAL A 242 2.15 8.55 -12.01
C VAL A 242 3.44 8.66 -11.20
N PRO A 243 4.50 7.87 -11.48
CA PRO A 243 5.77 7.98 -10.76
C PRO A 243 6.31 9.42 -10.63
N SER A 244 6.17 10.25 -11.66
CA SER A 244 6.57 11.65 -11.64
C SER A 244 5.79 12.50 -10.62
N ASP A 245 4.52 12.18 -10.31
CA ASP A 245 3.75 12.87 -9.26
C ASP A 245 4.33 12.64 -7.87
N TYR A 246 5.02 11.51 -7.70
CA TYR A 246 5.79 11.17 -6.51
C TYR A 246 7.24 11.71 -6.58
N GLY A 247 7.60 12.47 -7.62
CA GLY A 247 8.94 13.01 -7.81
C GLY A 247 10.01 11.96 -8.13
N ILE A 248 9.61 10.80 -8.64
CA ILE A 248 10.55 9.76 -9.12
C ILE A 248 11.09 10.20 -10.49
N GLU A 249 12.41 10.24 -10.64
CA GLU A 249 13.02 10.57 -11.94
C GLU A 249 12.96 9.38 -12.89
N LEU A 250 12.54 9.63 -14.13
CA LEU A 250 12.52 8.66 -15.22
C LEU A 250 13.77 8.79 -16.10
N PRO A 251 14.30 7.69 -16.68
CA PRO A 251 13.75 6.33 -16.67
C PRO A 251 13.95 5.59 -15.33
N ALA A 252 12.92 4.89 -14.86
CA ALA A 252 12.91 4.23 -13.55
C ALA A 252 12.54 2.74 -13.67
N PRO A 253 13.36 1.82 -13.11
CA PRO A 253 12.99 0.41 -13.02
C PRO A 253 12.00 0.20 -11.87
N LEU A 254 10.76 -0.16 -12.21
CA LEU A 254 9.63 -0.30 -11.29
C LEU A 254 8.98 -1.67 -11.41
N LEU A 255 8.12 -2.00 -10.45
CA LEU A 255 7.34 -3.24 -10.46
C LEU A 255 5.92 -2.94 -10.94
N LEU A 256 5.44 -3.76 -11.87
CA LEU A 256 4.09 -3.71 -12.41
C LEU A 256 3.31 -4.94 -11.95
N GLY A 257 2.13 -4.75 -11.36
CA GLY A 257 1.16 -5.83 -11.20
C GLY A 257 0.32 -5.98 -12.45
N ASP A 258 0.44 -7.10 -13.14
CA ASP A 258 -0.39 -7.50 -14.28
C ASP A 258 -1.50 -8.44 -13.77
N TYR A 259 -2.75 -7.98 -13.85
CA TYR A 259 -3.91 -8.68 -13.32
C TYR A 259 -4.84 -9.18 -14.45
N PRO A 260 -5.55 -10.32 -14.25
CA PRO A 260 -6.50 -10.83 -15.23
C PRO A 260 -7.53 -9.78 -15.66
N GLY A 261 -7.82 -9.73 -16.97
CA GLY A 261 -8.71 -8.72 -17.54
C GLY A 261 -8.00 -7.42 -17.94
N GLN A 262 -6.70 -7.47 -18.23
CA GLN A 262 -5.89 -6.34 -18.72
C GLN A 262 -5.89 -5.14 -17.76
N SER A 263 -5.83 -5.42 -16.46
CA SER A 263 -5.69 -4.37 -15.46
C SER A 263 -4.24 -4.34 -15.00
N GLU A 264 -3.50 -3.31 -15.37
CA GLU A 264 -2.09 -3.12 -15.02
C GLU A 264 -1.97 -1.98 -14.00
N TYR A 265 -1.25 -2.19 -12.89
CA TYR A 265 -1.01 -1.13 -11.91
C TYR A 265 0.43 -1.12 -11.44
N LEU A 266 1.07 0.05 -11.48
CA LEU A 266 2.40 0.22 -10.92
C LEU A 266 2.37 0.09 -9.40
N PHE A 267 3.42 -0.49 -8.84
CA PHE A 267 3.76 -0.39 -7.43
C PHE A 267 4.84 0.67 -7.26
N ILE A 268 4.44 1.83 -6.74
CA ILE A 268 5.28 3.01 -6.62
C ILE A 268 6.08 2.95 -5.31
N PRO A 269 7.42 3.05 -5.35
CA PRO A 269 8.24 3.12 -4.14
C PRO A 269 8.00 4.42 -3.39
N TRP A 270 7.33 4.33 -2.23
CA TRP A 270 7.07 5.47 -1.37
C TRP A 270 7.37 5.15 0.09
N SER A 271 7.95 6.08 0.85
CA SER A 271 8.43 5.85 2.22
C SER A 271 9.32 4.59 2.37
N SER A 272 8.91 3.59 3.13
CA SER A 272 9.66 2.34 3.34
C SER A 272 9.11 1.15 2.56
N GLY A 273 7.95 1.29 1.90
CA GLY A 273 7.28 0.23 1.16
C GLY A 273 6.92 0.59 -0.28
N LEU A 274 5.91 -0.10 -0.81
CA LEU A 274 5.28 0.21 -2.10
C LEU A 274 3.84 0.67 -1.90
N VAL A 275 3.35 1.52 -2.79
CA VAL A 275 1.94 1.91 -2.87
C VAL A 275 1.41 1.48 -4.23
N CYS A 276 0.24 0.84 -4.25
CA CYS A 276 -0.42 0.56 -5.52
C CYS A 276 -0.92 1.88 -6.12
N GLN A 277 -0.64 2.09 -7.41
CA GLN A 277 -1.10 3.25 -8.17
C GLN A 277 -2.63 3.39 -8.21
N GLY A 278 -3.37 2.29 -8.00
CA GLY A 278 -4.83 2.18 -8.06
C GLY A 278 -5.59 3.41 -7.50
N PRO A 279 -6.61 3.92 -8.21
CA PRO A 279 -7.27 5.18 -7.86
C PRO A 279 -8.01 5.07 -6.52
N PHE A 280 -8.38 3.84 -6.15
CA PHE A 280 -9.11 3.55 -4.93
C PHE A 280 -8.46 4.20 -3.71
N LYS A 281 -7.14 4.10 -3.54
CA LYS A 281 -6.43 4.66 -2.37
C LYS A 281 -6.30 6.19 -2.41
N GLN A 282 -6.34 6.78 -3.59
CA GLN A 282 -6.01 8.19 -3.83
C GLN A 282 -7.23 9.11 -3.68
N GLU A 283 -8.44 8.59 -3.89
CA GLU A 283 -9.67 9.39 -3.92
C GLU A 283 -10.23 9.73 -2.52
N HIS A 284 -9.84 9.03 -1.45
CA HIS A 284 -10.47 9.22 -0.13
C HIS A 284 -9.53 8.98 1.05
N ALA A 285 -9.61 9.89 2.03
CA ALA A 285 -8.78 9.92 3.23
C ALA A 285 -8.88 8.68 4.15
N TYR A 286 -9.93 7.87 4.08
CA TYR A 286 -10.11 6.66 4.91
C TYR A 286 -9.73 5.36 4.20
N ARG A 287 -9.28 5.42 2.93
CA ARG A 287 -8.90 4.24 2.17
C ARG A 287 -7.41 3.97 2.36
N VAL A 288 -7.11 3.04 3.26
CA VAL A 288 -5.73 2.73 3.68
C VAL A 288 -5.08 1.63 2.82
N THR A 289 -5.89 0.72 2.25
CA THR A 289 -5.41 -0.34 1.37
C THR A 289 -6.35 -0.55 0.20
N CYS A 290 -5.83 -1.02 -0.94
CA CYS A 290 -6.63 -1.51 -2.07
C CYS A 290 -6.61 -3.04 -2.19
N LYS A 291 -7.46 -3.60 -3.06
CA LYS A 291 -7.51 -5.05 -3.31
C LYS A 291 -6.18 -5.64 -3.81
N HIS A 292 -5.41 -4.87 -4.58
CA HIS A 292 -4.11 -5.29 -5.10
C HIS A 292 -3.07 -5.39 -3.99
N GLU A 293 -3.09 -4.47 -3.02
CA GLU A 293 -2.20 -4.48 -1.86
C GLU A 293 -2.54 -5.62 -0.88
N VAL A 294 -3.84 -5.91 -0.69
CA VAL A 294 -4.27 -7.08 0.09
C VAL A 294 -3.82 -8.38 -0.58
N PHE A 295 -4.04 -8.52 -1.89
CA PHE A 295 -3.59 -9.69 -2.64
C PHE A 295 -2.05 -9.84 -2.63
N ALA A 296 -1.32 -8.74 -2.81
CA ALA A 296 0.13 -8.72 -2.69
C ALA A 296 0.60 -9.23 -1.32
N SER A 297 -0.11 -8.87 -0.25
CA SER A 297 0.20 -9.38 1.10
C SER A 297 0.03 -10.91 1.18
N PHE A 298 -0.96 -11.48 0.51
CA PHE A 298 -1.13 -12.94 0.44
C PHE A 298 -0.04 -13.63 -0.37
N VAL A 299 0.42 -13.03 -1.47
CA VAL A 299 1.57 -13.53 -2.25
C VAL A 299 2.81 -13.60 -1.36
N LEU A 300 3.08 -12.54 -0.60
CA LEU A 300 4.24 -12.47 0.29
C LEU A 300 4.24 -13.52 1.40
N ARG A 301 3.07 -13.97 1.84
CA ARG A 301 2.93 -15.10 2.77
C ARG A 301 3.53 -16.36 2.17
N GLU A 302 3.13 -16.70 0.95
CA GLU A 302 3.58 -17.90 0.25
C GLU A 302 5.08 -17.83 -0.05
N GLU A 303 5.58 -16.64 -0.40
CA GLU A 303 7.02 -16.40 -0.62
C GLU A 303 7.85 -16.38 0.69
N GLY A 304 7.21 -16.20 1.84
CA GLY A 304 7.90 -15.99 3.12
C GLY A 304 8.84 -14.77 3.11
N SER A 305 8.44 -13.70 2.42
CA SER A 305 9.31 -12.56 2.08
C SER A 305 8.57 -11.23 2.26
N VAL A 306 9.31 -10.12 2.45
CA VAL A 306 8.77 -8.74 2.40
C VAL A 306 8.93 -8.09 1.03
N PHE A 307 9.57 -8.81 0.10
CA PHE A 307 9.77 -8.37 -1.27
C PHE A 307 8.85 -9.13 -2.20
N LEU A 308 8.10 -8.40 -3.03
CA LEU A 308 7.33 -9.02 -4.09
C LEU A 308 8.26 -9.73 -5.08
N PRO A 309 7.79 -10.83 -5.68
CA PRO A 309 8.55 -11.54 -6.70
C PRO A 309 8.68 -10.67 -7.96
N VAL A 310 9.60 -11.08 -8.83
CA VAL A 310 9.67 -10.60 -10.21
C VAL A 310 9.51 -11.84 -11.07
N ASP A 311 8.29 -12.07 -11.53
CA ASP A 311 7.92 -13.28 -12.28
C ASP A 311 8.42 -13.20 -13.72
N GLU A 312 8.48 -11.98 -14.27
CA GLU A 312 8.90 -11.70 -15.64
C GLU A 312 9.51 -10.29 -15.74
N GLY A 313 10.23 -10.01 -16.83
CA GLY A 313 10.67 -8.67 -17.19
C GLY A 313 12.10 -8.34 -16.79
N ILE A 314 12.36 -7.08 -16.47
CA ILE A 314 13.70 -6.60 -16.12
C ILE A 314 14.02 -6.86 -14.64
N SER A 315 15.31 -6.81 -14.31
CA SER A 315 15.76 -6.84 -12.92
C SER A 315 15.37 -5.54 -12.21
N VAL A 316 14.50 -5.64 -11.19
CA VAL A 316 14.06 -4.50 -10.39
C VAL A 316 14.87 -4.42 -9.08
N PRO A 317 15.39 -3.25 -8.67
CA PRO A 317 16.15 -3.12 -7.43
C PRO A 317 15.29 -3.42 -6.22
N ALA A 318 15.91 -3.90 -5.13
CA ALA A 318 15.21 -4.34 -3.92
C ALA A 318 14.23 -3.28 -3.37
N ARG A 319 14.57 -1.99 -3.46
CA ARG A 319 13.69 -0.89 -3.02
C ARG A 319 12.38 -0.81 -3.80
N ALA A 320 12.37 -1.13 -5.09
CA ALA A 320 11.18 -1.11 -5.95
C ALA A 320 10.36 -2.40 -5.91
N ARG A 321 10.75 -3.37 -5.06
CA ARG A 321 9.97 -4.58 -4.76
C ARG A 321 9.70 -4.80 -3.27
N ARG A 322 10.29 -4.00 -2.37
CA ARG A 322 10.08 -4.06 -0.92
C ARG A 322 8.71 -3.50 -0.55
N PHE A 323 7.74 -4.39 -0.31
CA PHE A 323 6.34 -4.02 -0.13
C PHE A 323 6.01 -3.54 1.29
N ILE A 324 6.66 -4.14 2.29
CA ILE A 324 6.46 -3.88 3.73
C ILE A 324 7.77 -3.38 4.34
N ASP A 325 7.68 -2.46 5.29
CA ASP A 325 8.83 -2.08 6.12
C ASP A 325 9.36 -3.29 6.90
N PRO A 326 10.64 -3.67 6.74
CA PRO A 326 11.22 -4.81 7.46
C PRO A 326 11.13 -4.68 8.98
N GLN A 327 11.20 -3.46 9.53
CA GLN A 327 11.09 -3.25 10.97
C GLN A 327 9.66 -3.51 11.46
N VAL A 328 8.65 -3.11 10.68
CA VAL A 328 7.26 -3.44 11.01
C VAL A 328 7.02 -4.94 10.87
N ALA A 329 7.52 -5.56 9.81
CA ALA A 329 7.38 -7.00 9.58
C ALA A 329 7.97 -7.86 10.71
N VAL A 330 9.08 -7.43 11.32
CA VAL A 330 9.73 -8.16 12.43
C VAL A 330 9.07 -7.89 13.78
N ASN A 331 8.57 -6.67 14.02
CA ASN A 331 8.11 -6.27 15.34
C ASN A 331 6.59 -6.32 15.52
N HIS A 332 5.82 -6.47 14.44
CA HIS A 332 4.35 -6.52 14.51
C HIS A 332 3.84 -7.96 14.59
N SER A 333 3.00 -8.21 15.59
CA SER A 333 2.29 -9.47 15.79
C SER A 333 0.81 -9.18 16.05
N PRO A 334 -0.10 -9.54 15.12
CA PRO A 334 -1.55 -9.38 15.28
C PRO A 334 -2.12 -10.23 16.42
N GLU A 335 -1.52 -11.39 16.70
CA GLU A 335 -2.06 -12.42 17.61
C GLU A 335 -1.83 -12.15 19.11
N GLN A 336 -1.14 -11.07 19.50
CA GLN A 336 -0.72 -10.83 20.90
C GLN A 336 -1.61 -9.86 21.66
#